data_AF-A0A396D3R4-F1
#
_entry.id   AF-A0A396D3R4-F1
#
_cell.length_a   1.000
_cell.length_b   1.000
_cell.length_c   1.000
_cell.angle_alpha   90.00
_cell.angle_beta   90.00
_cell.angle_gamma   90.00
#
_symmetry.space_group_name_H-M   'P 1'
#
loop_
_entity.id
_entity.type
_entity.pdbx_description
1 polymer ?
#
loop_
_entity_poly.entity_id
_entity_poly.type
_entity_poly.pdbx_seq_one_letter_code
_entity_poly.pdbx_strand_id
1 'polypeptide(L)'
;MTERAKAVAAVGAVAAFWLAVWIFAAALVAQPLILPGPGAVALALLRLVCDGGTWAILAGSGARILGGLALAAVCGGVLAGISSRSRAFARLVAPALSFVKATPVACVVVLLLIWLGSARVSIAAVFLMALPGVYFSLAEGLAQVNKPLEQMFRLHGVRGWRLFCAHTWREVLPFVLSCAQSVIGMSWKAGVAAELIGMAVGTVGERIYQAKLLIETADLLAWTVLVVAASWACERVLVWLLRVSGPVAWRVAVRAHGRGARGRAGAAGGGAAAELALAVGERAPWAPALDGLTLCVPAGGRACVMGTSGVGKSTLLALAAGECAPCSMVFQDARLVEDVSALENVLVCADARVDASGAAALLRLLVPGVDLHARVAELSGGQRRRVEIARALLCPGGAVILDEPFTGLDVVARDATAEVVLDLLDGRMLLLATHDAADARALNISDIITL
;
A
#
# COMPACT_ATOMS: atom_id res chain seq x y z
N MET A 1 7.99 39.84 -1.02
CA MET A 1 7.12 38.96 -1.83
C MET A 1 7.18 37.55 -1.26
N THR A 2 6.04 36.96 -0.91
CA THR A 2 5.95 35.59 -0.37
C THR A 2 6.45 34.56 -1.40
N GLU A 3 6.96 33.41 -0.95
CA GLU A 3 7.37 32.29 -1.83
C GLU A 3 6.31 31.93 -2.88
N ARG A 4 5.03 31.99 -2.48
CA ARG A 4 3.88 31.80 -3.39
C ARG A 4 3.82 32.85 -4.50
N ALA A 5 4.10 34.12 -4.20
CA ALA A 5 4.10 35.17 -5.21
C ALA A 5 5.24 34.99 -6.22
N LYS A 6 6.41 34.50 -5.78
CA LYS A 6 7.53 34.15 -6.68
C LYS A 6 7.17 32.96 -7.58
N ALA A 7 6.54 31.93 -7.03
CA ALA A 7 6.10 30.76 -7.80
C ALA A 7 5.03 31.12 -8.85
N VAL A 8 4.04 31.94 -8.47
CA VAL A 8 3.01 32.42 -9.40
C VAL A 8 3.62 33.29 -10.51
N ALA A 9 4.54 34.19 -10.17
CA ALA A 9 5.25 35.01 -11.15
C ALA A 9 6.08 34.16 -12.13
N ALA A 10 6.77 33.12 -11.64
CA ALA A 10 7.54 32.21 -12.47
C ALA A 10 6.65 31.43 -13.46
N VAL A 11 5.50 30.91 -13.00
CA VAL A 11 4.53 30.24 -13.88
C VAL A 11 3.98 31.20 -14.92
N GLY A 12 3.67 32.44 -14.53
CA GLY A 12 3.21 33.49 -15.44
C GLY A 12 4.24 33.83 -16.51
N ALA A 13 5.52 33.93 -16.15
CA ALA A 13 6.61 34.21 -17.09
C ALA A 13 6.80 33.07 -18.10
N VAL A 14 6.74 31.81 -17.66
CA VAL A 14 6.82 30.63 -18.54
C VAL A 14 5.64 30.60 -19.51
N ALA A 15 4.42 30.87 -19.03
CA ALA A 15 3.24 30.92 -19.88
C ALA A 15 3.32 32.05 -20.92
N ALA A 16 3.77 33.24 -20.52
CA ALA A 16 3.95 34.39 -21.41
C ALA A 16 5.01 34.11 -22.49
N PHE A 17 6.12 33.46 -22.12
CA PHE A 17 7.15 33.04 -23.08
C PHE A 17 6.59 32.09 -24.14
N TRP A 18 5.90 31.02 -23.74
CA TRP A 18 5.33 30.06 -24.69
C TRP A 18 4.22 30.67 -25.55
N LEU A 19 3.43 31.61 -24.99
CA LEU A 19 2.45 32.37 -25.77
C LEU A 19 3.13 33.25 -26.82
N ALA A 20 4.21 33.94 -26.47
CA ALA A 20 4.99 34.75 -27.41
C ALA A 20 5.60 33.88 -28.53
N VAL A 21 6.13 32.70 -28.19
CA VAL A 21 6.64 31.73 -29.18
C VAL A 21 5.53 31.29 -30.13
N TRP A 22 4.33 31.00 -29.64
CA TRP A 22 3.20 30.62 -30.49
C TRP A 22 2.75 31.79 -31.39
N ILE A 23 2.62 33.00 -30.86
CA ILE A 23 2.27 34.20 -31.65
C ILE A 23 3.30 34.39 -32.77
N PHE A 24 4.58 34.31 -32.45
CA PHE A 24 5.66 34.44 -33.43
C PHE A 24 5.63 33.34 -34.49
N ALA A 25 5.43 32.08 -34.10
CA ALA A 25 5.31 30.96 -35.04
C ALA A 25 4.08 31.10 -35.96
N ALA A 26 2.93 31.50 -35.41
CA ALA A 26 1.72 31.73 -36.21
C ALA A 26 1.91 32.89 -37.20
N ALA A 27 2.61 33.95 -36.79
CA ALA A 27 2.96 35.06 -37.68
C ALA A 27 3.93 34.64 -38.79
N LEU A 28 4.92 33.78 -38.50
CA LEU A 28 5.86 33.25 -39.51
C LEU A 28 5.20 32.36 -40.54
N VAL A 29 4.27 31.49 -40.13
CA VAL A 29 3.55 30.60 -41.04
C VAL A 29 2.62 31.41 -41.95
N ALA A 30 2.10 32.55 -41.48
CA ALA A 30 1.25 33.49 -42.22
C ALA A 30 0.00 32.87 -42.89
N GLN A 31 -0.35 31.64 -42.52
CA GLN A 31 -1.48 30.88 -43.05
C GLN A 31 -2.31 30.31 -41.89
N PRO A 32 -3.47 30.92 -41.57
CA PRO A 32 -4.32 30.50 -40.46
C PRO A 32 -4.80 29.05 -40.54
N LEU A 33 -4.92 28.52 -41.77
CA LEU A 33 -5.26 27.14 -42.05
C LEU A 33 -4.19 26.14 -41.59
N ILE A 34 -2.93 26.55 -41.46
CA ILE A 34 -1.84 25.67 -41.02
C ILE A 34 -1.61 25.83 -39.52
N LEU A 35 -1.49 27.08 -39.05
CA LEU A 35 -1.28 27.38 -37.63
C LEU A 35 -2.14 28.58 -37.22
N PRO A 36 -3.29 28.37 -36.57
CA PRO A 36 -4.12 29.47 -36.12
C PRO A 36 -3.44 30.21 -34.96
N GLY A 37 -3.68 31.52 -34.89
CA GLY A 37 -3.21 32.34 -33.77
C GLY A 37 -3.90 31.95 -32.45
N PRO A 38 -3.25 32.20 -31.30
CA PRO A 38 -3.79 31.80 -29.99
C PRO A 38 -5.14 32.44 -29.67
N GLY A 39 -5.42 33.65 -30.18
CA GLY A 39 -6.72 34.31 -29.99
C GLY A 39 -7.88 33.55 -30.68
N ALA A 40 -7.65 32.99 -31.86
CA ALA A 40 -8.65 32.19 -32.57
C ALA A 40 -8.94 30.87 -31.82
N VAL A 41 -7.89 30.22 -31.31
CA VAL A 41 -8.04 29.00 -30.48
C VAL A 41 -8.72 29.32 -29.15
N ALA A 42 -8.41 30.46 -28.53
CA ALA A 42 -9.07 30.90 -27.29
C ALA A 42 -10.57 31.16 -27.50
N LEU A 43 -10.96 31.79 -28.61
CA LEU A 43 -12.36 32.00 -28.95
C LEU A 43 -13.08 30.68 -29.26
N ALA A 44 -12.45 29.78 -30.01
CA ALA A 44 -12.95 28.42 -30.25
C ALA A 44 -13.14 27.65 -28.93
N LEU A 45 -12.15 27.68 -28.04
CA LEU A 45 -12.21 27.06 -26.73
C LEU A 45 -13.34 27.65 -25.88
N LEU A 46 -13.51 28.97 -25.87
CA LEU A 46 -14.61 29.62 -25.16
C LEU A 46 -15.98 29.17 -25.69
N ARG A 47 -16.14 29.08 -27.01
CA ARG A 47 -17.37 28.53 -27.63
C ARG A 47 -17.62 27.09 -27.20
N LEU A 48 -16.60 26.23 -27.23
CA LEU A 48 -16.71 24.83 -26.78
C LEU A 48 -17.09 24.73 -25.30
N VAL A 49 -16.43 25.51 -24.44
CA VAL A 49 -16.68 25.50 -22.98
C VAL A 49 -18.09 26.01 -22.63
N CYS A 50 -18.61 26.97 -23.39
CA CYS A 50 -19.97 27.50 -23.20
C CYS A 50 -21.07 26.58 -23.75
N ASP A 51 -20.76 25.65 -24.65
CA ASP A 51 -21.73 24.68 -25.16
C ASP A 51 -21.90 23.49 -24.19
N GLY A 52 -23.14 23.27 -23.73
CA GLY A 52 -23.49 22.14 -22.87
C GLY A 52 -23.27 20.78 -23.56
N GLY A 53 -23.40 20.72 -24.88
CA GLY A 53 -23.17 19.50 -25.68
C GLY A 53 -21.72 19.01 -25.60
N THR A 54 -20.76 19.94 -25.59
CA THR A 54 -19.33 19.66 -25.45
C THR A 54 -19.03 18.83 -24.19
N TRP A 55 -19.60 19.21 -23.05
CA TRP A 55 -19.36 18.52 -21.79
C TRP A 55 -19.93 17.10 -21.77
N ALA A 56 -21.08 16.87 -22.43
CA ALA A 56 -21.63 15.53 -22.58
C ALA A 56 -20.73 14.63 -23.44
N ILE A 57 -20.17 15.16 -24.53
CA ILE A 57 -19.23 14.45 -25.40
C ILE A 57 -17.93 14.12 -24.65
N LEU A 58 -17.39 15.11 -23.93
CA LEU A 58 -16.17 14.96 -23.13
C LEU A 58 -16.37 13.92 -22.01
N ALA A 59 -17.49 13.98 -21.30
CA ALA A 59 -17.83 13.02 -20.25
C ALA A 59 -18.04 11.60 -20.81
N GLY A 60 -18.73 11.46 -21.95
CA GLY A 60 -18.94 10.17 -22.59
C GLY A 60 -17.62 9.52 -23.04
N SER A 61 -16.71 10.30 -23.63
CA SER A 61 -15.39 9.82 -24.04
C SER A 61 -14.52 9.50 -22.81
N GLY A 62 -14.53 10.38 -21.81
CA GLY A 62 -13.87 10.16 -20.52
C GLY A 62 -14.36 8.88 -19.81
N ALA A 63 -15.66 8.60 -19.83
CA ALA A 63 -16.22 7.38 -19.24
C ALA A 63 -15.72 6.10 -19.93
N ARG A 64 -15.59 6.10 -21.26
CA ARG A 64 -15.02 4.98 -22.01
C ARG A 64 -13.54 4.77 -21.66
N ILE A 65 -12.76 5.86 -21.63
CA ILE A 65 -11.33 5.83 -21.30
C ILE A 65 -11.12 5.32 -19.88
N LEU A 66 -11.84 5.89 -18.90
CA LEU A 66 -11.77 5.48 -17.50
C LEU A 66 -12.27 4.04 -17.31
N GLY A 67 -13.28 3.60 -18.08
CA GLY A 67 -13.74 2.21 -18.10
C GLY A 67 -12.65 1.24 -18.56
N GLY A 68 -11.94 1.56 -19.65
CA GLY A 68 -10.79 0.77 -20.11
C GLY A 68 -9.67 0.71 -19.07
N LEU A 69 -9.37 1.84 -18.44
CA LEU A 69 -8.38 1.93 -17.37
C LEU A 69 -8.78 1.12 -16.13
N ALA A 70 -10.06 1.15 -15.74
CA ALA A 70 -10.58 0.38 -14.61
C ALA A 70 -10.49 -1.12 -14.89
N LEU A 71 -10.82 -1.58 -16.10
CA LEU A 71 -10.62 -2.96 -16.52
C LEU A 71 -9.14 -3.36 -16.45
N ALA A 72 -8.23 -2.49 -16.92
CA ALA A 72 -6.79 -2.74 -16.85
C ALA A 72 -6.29 -2.81 -15.41
N ALA A 73 -6.79 -1.95 -14.52
CA ALA A 73 -6.49 -1.98 -13.09
C ALA A 73 -6.89 -3.31 -12.44
N VAL A 74 -8.11 -3.80 -12.71
CA VAL A 74 -8.61 -5.07 -12.18
C VAL A 74 -7.82 -6.25 -12.74
N CYS A 75 -7.72 -6.38 -14.06
CA CYS A 75 -7.01 -7.49 -14.70
C CYS A 75 -5.51 -7.47 -14.36
N GLY A 76 -4.86 -6.32 -14.43
CA GLY A 76 -3.45 -6.15 -14.08
C GLY A 76 -3.17 -6.46 -12.62
N GLY A 77 -4.07 -6.05 -11.70
CA GLY A 77 -3.97 -6.39 -10.29
C GLY A 77 -4.13 -7.88 -10.00
N VAL A 78 -5.09 -8.55 -10.67
CA VAL A 78 -5.25 -10.01 -10.58
C VAL A 78 -4.00 -10.72 -11.10
N LEU A 79 -3.51 -10.36 -12.28
CA LEU A 79 -2.30 -10.94 -12.86
C LEU A 79 -1.10 -10.73 -11.94
N ALA A 80 -0.89 -9.52 -11.42
CA ALA A 80 0.20 -9.20 -10.51
C ALA A 80 0.09 -10.00 -9.19
N GLY A 81 -1.11 -10.14 -8.62
CA GLY A 81 -1.35 -10.92 -7.41
C GLY A 81 -1.21 -12.44 -7.58
N ILE A 82 -1.39 -12.98 -8.79
CA ILE A 82 -1.06 -14.38 -9.11
C ILE A 82 0.45 -14.51 -9.32
N SER A 83 1.08 -13.58 -10.06
CA SER A 83 2.52 -13.53 -10.28
C SER A 83 3.32 -13.41 -8.98
N SER A 84 2.79 -12.72 -7.98
CA SER A 84 3.44 -12.60 -6.66
C SER A 84 3.45 -13.92 -5.87
N ARG A 85 2.57 -14.86 -6.22
CA ARG A 85 2.50 -16.20 -5.59
C ARG A 85 3.21 -17.28 -6.41
N SER A 86 3.26 -17.13 -7.74
CA SER A 86 3.86 -18.11 -8.64
C SER A 86 4.91 -17.46 -9.56
N ARG A 87 6.18 -17.79 -9.31
CA ARG A 87 7.30 -17.38 -10.19
C ARG A 87 7.16 -17.93 -11.60
N ALA A 88 6.58 -19.13 -11.75
CA ALA A 88 6.34 -19.73 -13.07
C ALA A 88 5.32 -18.92 -13.87
N PHE A 89 4.22 -18.50 -13.24
CA PHE A 89 3.21 -17.66 -13.87
C PHE A 89 3.77 -16.28 -14.26
N ALA A 90 4.59 -15.68 -13.39
CA ALA A 90 5.24 -14.41 -13.67
C ALA A 90 6.13 -14.47 -14.93
N ARG A 91 6.89 -15.56 -15.10
CA ARG A 91 7.73 -15.79 -16.30
C ARG A 91 6.92 -16.01 -17.57
N LEU A 92 5.70 -16.55 -17.47
CA LEU A 92 4.80 -16.74 -18.61
C LEU A 92 4.15 -15.43 -19.07
N VAL A 93 3.64 -14.63 -18.12
CA VAL A 93 2.86 -13.42 -18.42
C VAL A 93 3.73 -12.24 -18.84
N ALA A 94 4.93 -12.10 -18.26
CA ALA A 94 5.78 -10.94 -18.51
C ALA A 94 6.16 -10.74 -19.99
N PRO A 95 6.60 -11.76 -20.76
CA PRO A 95 6.92 -11.60 -22.17
C PRO A 95 5.70 -11.15 -23.01
N ALA A 96 4.52 -11.71 -22.75
CA ALA A 96 3.30 -11.37 -23.45
C ALA A 96 2.90 -9.91 -23.24
N LEU A 97 2.96 -9.42 -21.99
CA LEU A 97 2.65 -8.01 -21.70
C LEU A 97 3.73 -7.05 -22.20
N SER A 98 5.00 -7.46 -22.24
CA SER A 98 6.08 -6.70 -22.88
C SER A 98 5.85 -6.55 -24.39
N PHE A 99 5.37 -7.59 -25.06
CA PHE A 99 5.01 -7.53 -26.48
C PHE A 99 3.84 -6.56 -26.72
N VAL A 100 2.78 -6.65 -25.90
CA VAL A 100 1.64 -5.72 -25.96
C VAL A 100 2.11 -4.27 -25.77
N LYS A 101 2.99 -4.02 -24.81
CA LYS A 101 3.57 -2.69 -24.55
C LYS A 101 4.31 -2.11 -25.76
N ALA A 102 4.93 -2.94 -26.59
CA ALA A 102 5.67 -2.51 -27.78
C ALA A 102 4.78 -2.31 -29.01
N THR A 103 3.51 -2.72 -28.97
CA THR A 103 2.65 -2.72 -30.15
C THR A 103 2.14 -1.31 -30.48
N PRO A 104 2.30 -0.81 -31.72
CA PRO A 104 1.76 0.50 -32.11
C PRO A 104 0.24 0.55 -31.95
N VAL A 105 -0.25 1.57 -31.23
CA VAL A 105 -1.67 1.72 -30.89
C VAL A 105 -2.55 1.72 -32.14
N ALA A 106 -2.14 2.42 -33.20
CA ALA A 106 -2.93 2.54 -34.43
C ALA A 106 -3.21 1.18 -35.09
N CYS A 107 -2.22 0.29 -35.15
CA CYS A 107 -2.38 -1.05 -35.76
C CYS A 107 -3.39 -1.90 -34.96
N VAL A 108 -3.30 -1.84 -33.64
CA VAL A 108 -4.22 -2.55 -32.74
C VAL A 108 -5.64 -2.00 -32.88
N VAL A 109 -5.80 -0.69 -32.90
CA VAL A 109 -7.11 -0.04 -33.00
C VAL A 109 -7.87 -0.52 -34.24
N VAL A 110 -7.20 -0.59 -35.39
CA VAL A 110 -7.82 -1.10 -36.64
C VAL A 110 -8.31 -2.54 -36.48
N LEU A 111 -7.53 -3.42 -35.87
CA LEU A 111 -7.95 -4.80 -35.59
C LEU A 111 -9.14 -4.86 -34.61
N LEU A 112 -9.07 -4.07 -33.53
CA LEU A 112 -10.15 -3.99 -32.54
C LEU A 112 -11.45 -3.45 -33.14
N LEU A 113 -11.37 -2.53 -34.10
CA LEU A 113 -12.55 -2.04 -34.83
C LEU A 113 -13.27 -3.14 -35.59
N ILE A 114 -12.50 -4.01 -36.25
CA ILE A 114 -13.05 -5.15 -37.00
C ILE A 114 -13.78 -6.12 -36.04
N TRP A 115 -13.24 -6.33 -34.84
CA TRP A 115 -13.79 -7.32 -33.89
C TRP A 115 -14.90 -6.79 -33.00
N LEU A 116 -14.80 -5.53 -32.54
CA LEU A 116 -15.65 -4.98 -31.47
C LEU A 116 -16.54 -3.82 -31.92
N GLY A 117 -16.31 -3.30 -33.13
CA GLY A 117 -16.98 -2.12 -33.66
C GLY A 117 -16.51 -0.80 -33.03
N SER A 118 -16.98 0.31 -33.61
CA SER A 118 -16.55 1.67 -33.23
C SER A 118 -16.95 2.07 -31.81
N ALA A 119 -18.07 1.58 -31.28
CA ALA A 119 -18.58 1.98 -29.97
C ALA A 119 -17.68 1.53 -28.80
N ARG A 120 -16.96 0.41 -28.94
CA ARG A 120 -16.18 -0.23 -27.86
C ARG A 120 -14.67 -0.16 -28.06
N VAL A 121 -14.21 0.30 -29.23
CA VAL A 121 -12.77 0.35 -29.57
C VAL A 121 -11.94 1.15 -28.57
N SER A 122 -12.48 2.27 -28.08
CA SER A 122 -11.79 3.15 -27.12
C SER A 122 -11.49 2.43 -25.81
N ILE A 123 -12.50 1.72 -25.27
CA ILE A 123 -12.37 0.94 -24.03
C ILE A 123 -11.31 -0.15 -24.20
N ALA A 124 -11.38 -0.91 -25.30
CA ALA A 124 -10.49 -2.04 -25.56
C ALA A 124 -9.04 -1.59 -25.84
N ALA A 125 -8.86 -0.49 -26.58
CA ALA A 125 -7.54 0.07 -26.85
C ALA A 125 -6.89 0.59 -25.56
N VAL A 126 -7.63 1.34 -24.74
CA VAL A 126 -7.13 1.82 -23.44
C VAL A 126 -6.80 0.66 -22.51
N PHE A 127 -7.69 -0.33 -22.41
CA PHE A 127 -7.44 -1.54 -21.63
C PHE A 127 -6.11 -2.21 -22.01
N LEU A 128 -5.92 -2.47 -23.31
CA LEU A 128 -4.74 -3.19 -23.80
C LEU A 128 -3.45 -2.39 -23.56
N MET A 129 -3.49 -1.07 -23.71
CA MET A 129 -2.31 -0.20 -23.52
C MET A 129 -1.99 0.07 -22.05
N ALA A 130 -3.00 0.16 -21.19
CA ALA A 130 -2.82 0.38 -19.76
C ALA A 130 -2.37 -0.90 -19.02
N LEU A 131 -2.84 -2.07 -19.47
CA LEU A 131 -2.64 -3.36 -18.78
C LEU A 131 -1.16 -3.69 -18.48
N PRO A 132 -0.20 -3.56 -19.40
CA PRO A 132 1.21 -3.83 -19.10
C PRO A 132 1.76 -2.90 -18.01
N GLY A 133 1.48 -1.60 -18.10
CA GLY A 133 1.96 -0.61 -17.13
C GLY A 133 1.43 -0.90 -15.72
N VAL A 134 0.13 -1.20 -15.61
CA VAL A 134 -0.50 -1.61 -14.35
C VAL A 134 0.14 -2.88 -13.81
N TYR A 135 0.28 -3.92 -14.63
CA TYR A 135 0.83 -5.20 -14.20
C TYR A 135 2.26 -5.06 -13.67
N PHE A 136 3.17 -4.44 -14.43
CA PHE A 136 4.58 -4.37 -14.05
C PHE A 136 4.77 -3.55 -12.77
N SER A 137 4.09 -2.40 -12.64
CA SER A 137 4.17 -1.58 -11.43
C SER A 137 3.61 -2.30 -10.20
N LEU A 138 2.47 -2.99 -10.33
CA LEU A 138 1.88 -3.75 -9.21
C LEU A 138 2.71 -4.98 -8.85
N ALA A 139 3.22 -5.72 -9.84
CA ALA A 139 4.06 -6.89 -9.61
C ALA A 139 5.37 -6.51 -8.90
N GLU A 140 5.97 -5.39 -9.30
CA GLU A 140 7.15 -4.84 -8.64
C GLU A 140 6.83 -4.40 -7.19
N GLY A 141 5.73 -3.66 -6.99
CA GLY A 141 5.32 -3.25 -5.66
C GLY A 141 5.05 -4.44 -4.73
N LEU A 142 4.37 -5.48 -5.23
CA LEU A 142 4.12 -6.72 -4.47
C LEU A 142 5.40 -7.51 -4.16
N ALA A 143 6.41 -7.44 -5.01
CA ALA A 143 7.71 -8.09 -4.78
C ALA A 143 8.54 -7.38 -3.70
N GLN A 144 8.38 -6.06 -3.54
CA GLN A 144 9.12 -5.25 -2.57
C GLN A 144 8.46 -5.16 -1.17
N VAL A 145 7.26 -5.72 -1.00
CA VAL A 145 6.53 -5.72 0.27
C VAL A 145 7.38 -6.28 1.43
N ASN A 146 7.46 -5.54 2.53
CA ASN A 146 8.22 -5.90 3.73
C ASN A 146 7.68 -7.19 4.41
N LYS A 147 8.33 -8.32 4.10
CA LYS A 147 7.96 -9.66 4.63
C LYS A 147 8.06 -9.78 6.15
N PRO A 148 9.11 -9.28 6.83
CA PRO A 148 9.16 -9.26 8.29
C PRO A 148 7.94 -8.59 8.94
N LEU A 149 7.50 -7.46 8.40
CA LEU A 149 6.33 -6.74 8.90
C LEU A 149 5.03 -7.52 8.63
N GLU A 150 4.91 -8.15 7.45
CA GLU A 150 3.81 -9.05 7.11
C GLU A 150 3.68 -10.21 8.11
N GLN A 151 4.80 -10.84 8.45
CA GLN A 151 4.87 -11.93 9.43
C GLN A 151 4.40 -11.46 10.81
N MET A 152 4.86 -10.30 11.26
CA MET A 152 4.44 -9.71 12.53
C MET A 152 2.92 -9.53 12.56
N PHE A 153 2.32 -8.92 11.54
CA PHE A 153 0.88 -8.74 11.47
C PHE A 153 0.11 -10.06 11.52
N ARG A 154 0.53 -11.06 10.73
CA ARG A 154 -0.13 -12.37 10.68
C ARG A 154 -0.06 -13.12 11.99
N LEU A 155 1.08 -13.03 12.69
CA LEU A 155 1.29 -13.64 13.99
C LEU A 155 0.36 -13.01 15.03
N HIS A 156 0.28 -11.68 15.07
CA HIS A 156 -0.62 -10.90 15.92
C HIS A 156 -2.11 -10.93 15.46
N GLY A 157 -2.51 -11.92 14.65
CA GLY A 157 -3.90 -12.14 14.27
C GLY A 157 -4.48 -11.19 13.21
N VAL A 158 -3.68 -10.31 12.60
CA VAL A 158 -4.12 -9.44 11.48
C VAL A 158 -4.11 -10.26 10.18
N ARG A 159 -5.29 -10.60 9.66
CA ARG A 159 -5.46 -11.46 8.47
C ARG A 159 -6.48 -10.89 7.48
N GLY A 160 -6.51 -11.47 6.28
CA GLY A 160 -7.49 -11.17 5.24
C GLY A 160 -7.51 -9.71 4.82
N TRP A 161 -8.71 -9.12 4.74
CA TRP A 161 -8.89 -7.71 4.36
C TRP A 161 -8.17 -6.73 5.29
N ARG A 162 -8.07 -7.04 6.59
CA ARG A 162 -7.38 -6.18 7.57
C ARG A 162 -5.88 -6.12 7.28
N LEU A 163 -5.27 -7.26 6.91
CA LEU A 163 -3.86 -7.31 6.49
C LEU A 163 -3.62 -6.55 5.20
N PHE A 164 -4.52 -6.67 4.23
CA PHE A 164 -4.45 -5.91 2.99
C PHE A 164 -4.46 -4.39 3.27
N CYS A 165 -5.38 -3.91 4.09
CA CYS A 165 -5.48 -2.49 4.44
C CYS A 165 -4.33 -1.97 5.32
N ALA A 166 -3.88 -2.76 6.30
CA ALA A 166 -2.80 -2.37 7.22
C ALA A 166 -1.43 -2.35 6.56
N HIS A 167 -1.19 -3.29 5.63
CA HIS A 167 0.14 -3.58 5.13
C HIS A 167 0.21 -3.53 3.60
N THR A 168 -0.43 -4.48 2.90
CA THR A 168 -0.23 -4.65 1.46
C THR A 168 -0.56 -3.40 0.64
N TRP A 169 -1.70 -2.76 0.91
CA TRP A 169 -2.11 -1.55 0.20
C TRP A 169 -1.13 -0.40 0.41
N ARG A 170 -0.64 -0.22 1.64
CA ARG A 170 0.29 0.85 1.99
C ARG A 170 1.63 0.70 1.28
N GLU A 171 2.18 -0.51 1.27
CA GLU A 171 3.46 -0.82 0.62
C GLU A 171 3.36 -0.70 -0.91
N VAL A 172 2.21 -1.06 -1.49
CA VAL A 172 1.98 -1.02 -2.94
C VAL A 172 1.55 0.37 -3.43
N LEU A 173 0.99 1.22 -2.57
CA LEU A 173 0.45 2.53 -2.93
C LEU A 173 1.45 3.46 -3.67
N PRO A 174 2.74 3.56 -3.29
CA PRO A 174 3.72 4.37 -4.04
C PRO A 174 3.85 3.91 -5.50
N PHE A 175 3.83 2.60 -5.74
CA PHE A 175 3.88 2.02 -7.08
C PHE A 175 2.59 2.30 -7.86
N VAL A 176 1.43 2.22 -7.21
CA VAL A 176 0.14 2.58 -7.81
C VAL A 176 0.09 4.06 -8.17
N LEU A 177 0.63 4.94 -7.32
CA LEU A 177 0.70 6.38 -7.59
C LEU A 177 1.59 6.69 -8.80
N SER A 178 2.77 6.06 -8.87
CA SER A 178 3.69 6.18 -10.01
C SER A 178 3.04 5.65 -11.31
N CYS A 179 2.38 4.50 -11.21
CA CYS A 179 1.65 3.89 -12.31
C CYS A 179 0.52 4.81 -12.81
N ALA A 180 -0.30 5.34 -11.90
CA ALA A 180 -1.42 6.22 -12.23
C ALA A 180 -0.96 7.48 -13.00
N GLN A 181 0.15 8.10 -12.58
CA GLN A 181 0.73 9.26 -13.26
C GLN A 181 1.18 8.94 -14.69
N SER A 182 1.76 7.75 -14.89
CA SER A 182 2.27 7.33 -16.21
C SER A 182 1.17 6.83 -17.15
N VAL A 183 0.21 6.07 -16.62
CA VAL A 183 -0.79 5.35 -17.42
C VAL A 183 -1.98 6.24 -17.80
N ILE A 184 -2.39 7.18 -16.95
CA ILE A 184 -3.60 7.97 -17.24
C ILE A 184 -3.40 8.87 -18.47
N GLY A 185 -2.29 9.61 -18.55
CA GLY A 185 -1.98 10.45 -19.71
C GLY A 185 -1.84 9.65 -21.00
N MET A 186 -1.28 8.43 -20.93
CA MET A 186 -1.22 7.50 -22.06
C MET A 186 -2.62 7.00 -22.47
N SER A 187 -3.49 6.73 -21.49
CA SER A 187 -4.85 6.24 -21.71
C SER A 187 -5.71 7.27 -22.46
N TRP A 188 -5.61 8.54 -22.11
CA TRP A 188 -6.33 9.60 -22.83
C TRP A 188 -5.85 9.75 -24.28
N LYS A 189 -4.52 9.70 -24.50
CA LYS A 189 -3.94 9.73 -25.86
C LYS A 189 -4.42 8.55 -26.70
N ALA A 190 -4.34 7.34 -26.16
CA ALA A 190 -4.72 6.11 -26.86
C ALA A 190 -6.23 6.05 -27.11
N GLY A 191 -7.06 6.43 -26.12
CA GLY A 191 -8.52 6.38 -26.24
C GLY A 191 -9.07 7.41 -27.25
N VAL A 192 -8.60 8.66 -27.19
CA VAL A 192 -9.01 9.67 -28.18
C VAL A 192 -8.52 9.32 -29.58
N ALA A 193 -7.30 8.76 -29.72
CA ALA A 193 -6.82 8.26 -31.01
C ALA A 193 -7.67 7.08 -31.52
N ALA A 194 -8.07 6.17 -30.64
CA ALA A 194 -8.94 5.05 -30.99
C ALA A 194 -10.32 5.52 -31.46
N GLU A 195 -10.89 6.51 -30.80
CA GLU A 195 -12.14 7.15 -31.22
C GLU A 195 -12.01 7.89 -32.56
N LEU A 196 -10.89 8.58 -32.78
CA LEU A 196 -10.58 9.30 -34.01
C LEU A 196 -10.48 8.35 -35.21
N ILE A 197 -9.74 7.24 -35.05
CA ILE A 197 -9.58 6.22 -36.11
C ILE A 197 -10.89 5.45 -36.31
N GLY A 198 -11.62 5.19 -35.21
CA GLY A 198 -12.87 4.44 -35.23
C GLY A 198 -14.10 5.24 -35.66
N MET A 199 -14.00 6.55 -35.80
CA MET A 199 -15.12 7.47 -36.04
C MET A 199 -16.31 7.16 -35.13
N ALA A 200 -16.05 7.02 -33.83
CA ALA A 200 -17.09 6.68 -32.86
C ALA A 200 -18.05 7.86 -32.68
N VAL A 201 -19.34 7.67 -32.93
CA VAL A 201 -20.34 8.74 -32.86
C VAL A 201 -20.52 9.25 -31.43
N GLY A 202 -20.64 10.57 -31.29
CA GLY A 202 -20.84 11.26 -30.01
C GLY A 202 -19.60 11.26 -29.13
N THR A 203 -18.40 11.23 -29.72
CA THR A 203 -17.14 11.22 -28.97
C THR A 203 -16.21 12.37 -29.35
N VAL A 204 -15.19 12.60 -28.50
CA VAL A 204 -14.19 13.64 -28.75
C VAL A 204 -13.39 13.33 -30.01
N GLY A 205 -13.03 12.05 -30.22
CA GLY A 205 -12.34 11.62 -31.45
C GLY A 205 -13.12 11.93 -32.73
N GLU A 206 -14.45 11.76 -32.74
CA GLU A 206 -15.28 12.17 -33.89
C GLU A 206 -15.25 13.69 -34.10
N ARG A 207 -15.34 14.51 -33.04
CA ARG A 207 -15.29 15.97 -33.19
C ARG A 207 -13.96 16.46 -33.74
N ILE A 208 -12.85 15.85 -33.30
CA ILE A 208 -11.52 16.10 -33.85
C ILE A 208 -11.46 15.67 -35.33
N TYR A 209 -12.07 14.53 -35.69
CA TYR A 209 -12.15 14.08 -37.08
C TYR A 209 -12.94 15.06 -37.96
N GLN A 210 -14.09 15.54 -37.49
CA GLN A 210 -14.93 16.49 -38.23
C GLN A 210 -14.23 17.84 -38.41
N ALA A 211 -13.60 18.38 -37.36
CA ALA A 211 -12.80 19.60 -37.48
C ALA A 211 -11.66 19.44 -38.50
N LYS A 212 -11.03 18.25 -38.56
CA LYS A 212 -10.06 17.92 -39.60
C LYS A 212 -10.68 17.91 -41.00
N LEU A 213 -11.85 17.29 -41.18
CA LEU A 213 -12.53 17.25 -42.48
C LEU A 213 -12.93 18.64 -42.98
N LEU A 214 -13.37 19.51 -42.07
CA LEU A 214 -13.75 20.89 -42.37
C LEU A 214 -12.57 21.86 -42.42
N ILE A 215 -11.36 21.38 -42.10
CA ILE A 215 -10.12 22.18 -42.04
C ILE A 215 -10.24 23.34 -41.01
N GLU A 216 -11.03 23.12 -39.96
CA GLU A 216 -11.22 24.03 -38.83
C GLU A 216 -10.10 23.81 -37.80
N THR A 217 -8.88 24.26 -38.14
CA THR A 217 -7.69 24.03 -37.30
C THR A 217 -7.76 24.67 -35.92
N ALA A 218 -8.48 25.78 -35.79
CA ALA A 218 -8.73 26.42 -34.50
C ALA A 218 -9.57 25.52 -33.58
N ASP A 219 -10.62 24.89 -34.11
CA ASP A 219 -11.48 23.99 -33.35
C ASP A 219 -10.78 22.66 -33.04
N LEU A 220 -9.95 22.14 -33.96
CA LEU A 220 -9.09 20.98 -33.71
C LEU A 220 -8.13 21.21 -32.53
N LEU A 221 -7.45 22.37 -32.50
CA LEU A 221 -6.57 22.72 -31.39
C LEU A 221 -7.35 22.97 -30.10
N ALA A 222 -8.53 23.59 -30.17
CA ALA A 222 -9.38 23.82 -28.99
C ALA A 222 -9.84 22.50 -28.35
N TRP A 223 -10.28 21.52 -29.14
CA TRP A 223 -10.59 20.17 -28.64
C TRP A 223 -9.36 19.48 -28.04
N THR A 224 -8.19 19.64 -28.66
CA THR A 224 -6.94 19.08 -28.14
C THR A 224 -6.58 19.68 -26.77
N VAL A 225 -6.71 21.01 -26.62
CA VAL A 225 -6.51 21.70 -25.33
C VAL A 225 -7.51 21.19 -24.29
N LEU A 226 -8.78 21.02 -24.66
CA LEU A 226 -9.81 20.51 -23.76
C LEU A 226 -9.52 19.07 -23.29
N VAL A 227 -9.06 18.20 -24.20
CA VAL A 227 -8.62 16.83 -23.86
C VAL A 227 -7.43 16.84 -22.92
N VAL A 228 -6.43 17.68 -23.17
CA VAL A 228 -5.25 17.80 -22.30
C VAL A 228 -5.66 18.29 -20.90
N ALA A 229 -6.53 19.29 -20.83
CA ALA A 229 -7.06 19.80 -19.56
C ALA A 229 -7.87 18.74 -18.80
N ALA A 230 -8.72 18.00 -19.48
CA ALA A 230 -9.51 16.91 -18.91
C ALA A 230 -8.62 15.76 -18.40
N SER A 231 -7.64 15.33 -19.21
CA SER A 231 -6.65 14.32 -18.81
C SER A 231 -5.88 14.75 -17.57
N TRP A 232 -5.41 15.99 -17.52
CA TRP A 232 -4.70 16.54 -16.37
C TRP A 232 -5.58 16.61 -15.11
N ALA A 233 -6.83 17.05 -15.24
CA ALA A 233 -7.79 17.08 -14.14
C ALA A 233 -8.05 15.66 -13.60
N CYS A 234 -8.28 14.68 -14.48
CA CYS A 234 -8.47 13.29 -14.08
C CYS A 234 -7.25 12.71 -13.38
N GLU A 235 -6.03 13.03 -13.82
CA GLU A 235 -4.80 12.61 -13.15
C GLU A 235 -4.75 13.15 -11.72
N ARG A 236 -5.01 14.45 -11.55
CA ARG A 236 -4.98 15.11 -10.24
C ARG A 236 -6.02 14.54 -9.29
N VAL A 237 -7.24 14.32 -9.76
CA VAL A 237 -8.31 13.71 -8.97
C VAL A 237 -7.94 12.26 -8.59
N LEU A 238 -7.46 11.45 -9.53
CA LEU A 238 -7.08 10.06 -9.26
C LEU A 238 -5.92 9.97 -8.25
N VAL A 239 -4.85 10.75 -8.45
CA VAL A 239 -3.71 10.80 -7.53
C VAL A 239 -4.14 11.28 -6.14
N TRP A 240 -5.04 12.25 -6.07
CA TRP A 240 -5.60 12.71 -4.79
C TRP A 240 -6.40 11.59 -4.10
N LEU A 241 -7.30 10.91 -4.81
CA LEU A 241 -8.06 9.76 -4.27
C LEU A 241 -7.14 8.65 -3.77
N LEU A 242 -6.10 8.31 -4.54
CA LEU A 242 -5.12 7.29 -4.15
C LEU A 242 -4.32 7.72 -2.90
N ARG A 243 -3.85 8.97 -2.82
CA ARG A 243 -3.15 9.47 -1.62
C ARG A 243 -4.04 9.42 -0.38
N VAL A 244 -5.32 9.75 -0.51
CA VAL A 244 -6.29 9.66 0.60
C VAL A 244 -6.59 8.21 0.98
N SER A 245 -6.56 7.28 0.01
CA SER A 245 -6.85 5.87 0.27
C SER A 245 -5.87 5.20 1.24
N GLY A 246 -4.60 5.63 1.30
CA GLY A 246 -3.60 5.07 2.22
C GLY A 246 -3.96 5.28 3.69
N PRO A 247 -4.08 6.53 4.18
CA PRO A 247 -4.52 6.82 5.54
C PRO A 247 -5.94 6.32 5.86
N VAL A 248 -6.83 6.26 4.87
CA VAL A 248 -8.18 5.68 5.05
C VAL A 248 -8.09 4.18 5.27
N ALA A 249 -7.31 3.45 4.46
CA ALA A 249 -7.10 2.01 4.62
C ALA A 249 -6.50 1.69 6.00
N TRP A 250 -5.50 2.46 6.44
CA TRP A 250 -4.92 2.31 7.77
C TRP A 250 -5.97 2.51 8.88
N ARG A 251 -6.74 3.61 8.83
CA ARG A 251 -7.81 3.87 9.81
C ARG A 251 -8.89 2.80 9.81
N VAL A 252 -9.20 2.21 8.65
CA VAL A 252 -10.13 1.08 8.53
C VAL A 252 -9.53 -0.16 9.18
N ALA A 253 -8.25 -0.44 8.95
CA ALA A 253 -7.56 -1.57 9.57
C ALA A 253 -7.49 -1.45 11.09
N VAL A 254 -7.17 -0.24 11.58
CA VAL A 254 -7.25 0.10 13.00
C VAL A 254 -8.68 -0.11 13.45
N ARG A 255 -9.70 0.63 12.99
CA ARG A 255 -11.11 0.50 13.45
C ARG A 255 -11.75 -0.89 13.32
N ALA A 256 -11.21 -1.76 12.48
CA ALA A 256 -11.65 -3.15 12.39
C ALA A 256 -11.13 -4.01 13.57
N HIS A 257 -10.17 -3.53 14.37
CA HIS A 257 -9.96 -4.00 15.75
C HIS A 257 -11.32 -3.95 16.47
N GLY A 258 -11.79 -5.05 17.05
CA GLY A 258 -13.14 -5.12 17.62
C GLY A 258 -14.12 -6.05 16.92
N ARG A 259 -14.14 -6.09 15.58
CA ARG A 259 -15.23 -6.74 14.83
C ARG A 259 -14.97 -8.19 14.43
N GLY A 260 -13.71 -8.64 14.48
CA GLY A 260 -13.31 -9.98 14.01
C GLY A 260 -13.70 -11.16 14.91
N ALA A 261 -14.16 -10.91 16.14
CA ALA A 261 -14.40 -11.98 17.13
C ALA A 261 -15.84 -12.07 17.64
N ARG A 262 -16.82 -11.34 17.06
CA ARG A 262 -18.24 -11.55 17.42
C ARG A 262 -18.84 -12.85 16.85
N GLY A 263 -18.17 -13.52 15.91
CA GLY A 263 -18.70 -14.70 15.21
C GLY A 263 -18.12 -16.06 15.60
N ARG A 264 -17.14 -16.12 16.51
CA ARG A 264 -16.53 -17.37 16.99
C ARG A 264 -16.19 -17.38 18.49
N ALA A 265 -16.66 -16.39 19.25
CA ALA A 265 -16.75 -16.49 20.71
C ALA A 265 -18.09 -17.13 21.08
N GLY A 266 -18.37 -18.32 20.55
CA GLY A 266 -19.24 -19.25 21.24
C GLY A 266 -18.45 -19.72 22.44
N ALA A 267 -18.89 -19.35 23.64
CA ALA A 267 -18.46 -19.92 24.91
C ALA A 267 -16.98 -20.35 24.99
N ALA A 268 -16.06 -19.40 25.19
CA ALA A 268 -14.84 -19.71 25.94
C ALA A 268 -15.21 -19.85 27.44
N GLY A 269 -16.11 -20.78 27.73
CA GLY A 269 -16.18 -21.42 29.04
C GLY A 269 -15.18 -22.56 29.02
N GLY A 270 -14.23 -22.54 29.96
CA GLY A 270 -13.30 -23.62 30.32
C GLY A 270 -12.81 -24.56 29.21
N GLY A 271 -11.56 -24.42 28.76
CA GLY A 271 -10.95 -25.44 27.91
C GLY A 271 -9.50 -25.14 27.53
N ALA A 272 -8.58 -25.77 28.26
CA ALA A 272 -7.14 -25.92 27.98
C ALA A 272 -6.38 -24.61 27.71
N ALA A 273 -5.86 -24.05 28.80
CA ALA A 273 -4.67 -23.23 28.74
C ALA A 273 -3.60 -24.05 27.98
N ALA A 274 -3.19 -23.60 26.80
CA ALA A 274 -2.41 -24.39 25.86
C ALA A 274 -0.98 -24.58 26.39
N GLU A 275 -0.63 -25.83 26.74
CA GLU A 275 0.74 -26.26 26.95
C GLU A 275 1.46 -26.24 25.60
N LEU A 276 2.59 -25.54 25.52
CA LEU A 276 3.48 -25.63 24.37
C LEU A 276 4.32 -26.88 24.54
N ALA A 277 4.21 -27.85 23.63
CA ALA A 277 5.13 -28.97 23.51
C ALA A 277 5.69 -28.98 22.08
N LEU A 278 6.95 -28.57 21.91
CA LEU A 278 7.61 -28.46 20.61
C LEU A 278 8.86 -29.36 20.55
N ALA A 279 8.80 -30.42 19.75
CA ALA A 279 9.97 -31.19 19.35
C ALA A 279 10.57 -30.58 18.07
N VAL A 280 11.82 -30.11 18.14
CA VAL A 280 12.41 -29.25 17.09
C VAL A 280 13.19 -30.02 16.03
N GLY A 281 13.77 -31.19 16.37
CA GLY A 281 14.74 -31.90 15.52
C GLY A 281 14.31 -32.17 14.08
N GLU A 282 13.11 -32.72 13.85
CA GLU A 282 12.63 -32.98 12.47
C GLU A 282 12.16 -31.72 11.72
N ARG A 283 11.84 -30.65 12.44
CA ARG A 283 11.22 -29.42 11.88
C ARG A 283 12.24 -28.38 11.45
N ALA A 284 13.46 -28.46 12.00
CA ALA A 284 14.56 -27.58 11.63
C ALA A 284 15.85 -28.40 11.35
N PRO A 285 15.87 -29.28 10.34
CA PRO A 285 17.07 -30.07 9.99
C PRO A 285 18.25 -29.19 9.54
N TRP A 286 17.97 -27.91 9.22
CA TRP A 286 18.95 -26.89 8.89
C TRP A 286 19.52 -26.16 10.12
N ALA A 287 18.99 -26.41 11.32
CA ALA A 287 19.44 -25.83 12.59
C ALA A 287 19.90 -26.95 13.56
N PRO A 288 21.12 -27.48 13.39
CA PRO A 288 21.62 -28.62 14.18
C PRO A 288 21.70 -28.34 15.69
N ALA A 289 21.80 -27.07 16.08
CA ALA A 289 21.76 -26.65 17.50
C ALA A 289 20.41 -26.92 18.19
N LEU A 290 19.35 -27.18 17.41
CA LEU A 290 18.01 -27.47 17.93
C LEU A 290 17.62 -28.94 17.76
N ASP A 291 18.54 -29.80 17.33
CA ASP A 291 18.25 -31.22 17.13
C ASP A 291 18.00 -31.93 18.48
N GLY A 292 16.96 -32.76 18.52
CA GLY A 292 16.48 -33.41 19.74
C GLY A 292 15.88 -32.51 20.83
N LEU A 293 15.83 -31.18 20.64
CA LEU A 293 15.28 -30.25 21.65
C LEU A 293 13.76 -30.41 21.75
N THR A 294 13.27 -30.64 22.96
CA THR A 294 11.83 -30.63 23.28
C THR A 294 11.55 -29.49 24.26
N LEU A 295 10.83 -28.47 23.80
CA LEU A 295 10.41 -27.33 24.60
C LEU A 295 9.00 -27.57 25.12
N CYS A 296 8.87 -27.82 26.43
CA CYS A 296 7.60 -27.93 27.12
C CYS A 296 7.40 -26.74 28.05
N VAL A 297 6.38 -25.92 27.80
CA VAL A 297 6.01 -24.80 28.67
C VAL A 297 4.54 -24.94 29.03
N PRO A 298 4.20 -25.18 30.31
CA PRO A 298 2.80 -25.28 30.72
C PRO A 298 2.13 -23.93 30.55
N ALA A 299 0.81 -23.95 30.42
CA ALA A 299 0.09 -22.71 30.27
C ALA A 299 0.12 -21.87 31.55
N GLY A 300 0.33 -20.55 31.40
CA GLY A 300 0.68 -19.66 32.51
C GLY A 300 2.11 -19.83 33.04
N GLY A 301 2.82 -20.85 32.56
CA GLY A 301 4.24 -21.07 32.80
C GLY A 301 5.10 -20.04 32.09
N ARG A 302 6.33 -19.90 32.58
CA ARG A 302 7.30 -18.94 32.08
C ARG A 302 8.62 -19.67 31.86
N ALA A 303 9.14 -19.62 30.65
CA ALA A 303 10.41 -20.24 30.31
C ALA A 303 11.34 -19.22 29.64
N CYS A 304 12.65 -19.39 29.87
CA CYS A 304 13.69 -18.55 29.30
C CYS A 304 14.68 -19.41 28.53
N VAL A 305 14.87 -19.10 27.26
CA VAL A 305 15.93 -19.65 26.41
C VAL A 305 17.13 -18.73 26.48
N MET A 306 18.19 -19.17 27.13
CA MET A 306 19.46 -18.46 27.20
C MET A 306 20.50 -19.07 26.28
N GLY A 307 21.37 -18.22 25.76
CA GLY A 307 22.47 -18.66 24.91
C GLY A 307 23.16 -17.47 24.26
N THR A 308 24.33 -17.71 23.67
CA THR A 308 25.08 -16.66 22.97
C THR A 308 24.33 -16.14 21.74
N SER A 309 24.74 -14.98 21.22
CA SER A 309 24.19 -14.48 19.96
C SER A 309 24.53 -15.44 18.81
N GLY A 310 23.56 -15.76 17.96
CA GLY A 310 23.76 -16.66 16.82
C GLY A 310 23.54 -18.16 17.09
N VAL A 311 23.28 -18.58 18.33
CA VAL A 311 23.07 -20.01 18.67
C VAL A 311 21.72 -20.59 18.19
N GLY A 312 20.79 -19.74 17.75
CA GLY A 312 19.48 -20.16 17.23
C GLY A 312 18.26 -19.82 18.09
N LYS A 313 18.41 -18.96 19.12
CA LYS A 313 17.30 -18.50 19.98
C LYS A 313 16.10 -17.98 19.18
N SER A 314 16.32 -16.98 18.31
CA SER A 314 15.25 -16.40 17.48
C SER A 314 14.61 -17.42 16.55
N THR A 315 15.37 -18.39 16.06
CA THR A 315 14.85 -19.51 15.27
C THR A 315 13.91 -20.38 16.10
N LEU A 316 14.32 -20.77 17.31
CA LEU A 316 13.50 -21.55 18.23
C LEU A 316 12.20 -20.82 18.58
N LEU A 317 12.29 -19.53 18.89
CA LEU A 317 11.12 -18.70 19.22
C LEU A 317 10.18 -18.55 18.02
N ALA A 318 10.71 -18.39 16.80
CA ALA A 318 9.88 -18.33 15.59
C ALA A 318 9.15 -19.65 15.31
N LEU A 319 9.80 -20.80 15.58
CA LEU A 319 9.16 -22.12 15.49
C LEU A 319 8.08 -22.28 16.57
N ALA A 320 8.38 -21.91 17.82
CA ALA A 320 7.41 -21.91 18.92
C ALA A 320 6.20 -21.02 18.62
N ALA A 321 6.43 -19.82 18.06
CA ALA A 321 5.37 -18.90 17.66
C ALA A 321 4.45 -19.47 16.57
N GLY A 322 4.98 -20.32 15.68
CA GLY A 322 4.20 -21.03 14.66
C GLY A 322 3.23 -22.06 15.25
N GLU A 323 3.60 -22.68 16.37
CA GLU A 323 2.83 -23.73 17.05
C GLU A 323 1.88 -23.18 18.12
N CYS A 324 2.23 -22.04 18.73
CA CYS A 324 1.46 -21.38 19.79
C CYS A 324 0.32 -20.48 19.29
N ALA A 325 -0.11 -20.58 18.03
CA ALA A 325 -1.12 -19.67 17.49
C ALA A 325 -2.51 -19.90 18.14
N PRO A 326 -3.16 -18.88 18.73
CA PRO A 326 -2.80 -17.45 18.72
C PRO A 326 -1.80 -17.04 19.83
N CYS A 327 -0.71 -16.39 19.42
CA CYS A 327 0.28 -15.79 20.31
C CYS A 327 0.72 -14.40 19.81
N SER A 328 1.40 -13.67 20.68
CA SER A 328 2.04 -12.39 20.36
C SER A 328 3.56 -12.53 20.45
N MET A 329 4.30 -11.70 19.72
CA MET A 329 5.76 -11.76 19.75
C MET A 329 6.41 -10.39 19.59
N VAL A 330 7.37 -10.11 20.45
CA VAL A 330 8.36 -9.04 20.25
C VAL A 330 9.58 -9.68 19.58
N PHE A 331 9.89 -9.25 18.36
CA PHE A 331 11.02 -9.77 17.58
C PHE A 331 12.31 -9.06 17.97
N GLN A 332 13.47 -9.67 17.74
CA GLN A 332 14.77 -9.01 18.00
C GLN A 332 14.90 -7.69 17.21
N ASP A 333 14.54 -7.69 15.93
CA ASP A 333 14.46 -6.46 15.11
C ASP A 333 13.15 -5.72 15.34
N ALA A 334 13.21 -4.38 15.38
CA ALA A 334 12.03 -3.55 15.52
C ALA A 334 11.12 -3.66 14.28
N ARG A 335 9.88 -4.10 14.47
CA ARG A 335 8.87 -4.27 13.41
C ARG A 335 7.70 -3.34 13.66
N LEU A 336 7.91 -2.03 13.52
CA LEU A 336 6.87 -1.01 13.64
C LEU A 336 6.61 -0.34 12.28
N VAL A 337 5.45 0.29 12.15
CA VAL A 337 5.10 1.10 10.98
C VAL A 337 5.57 2.53 11.25
N GLU A 338 6.64 2.94 10.57
CA GLU A 338 7.42 4.15 10.89
C GLU A 338 6.62 5.46 10.79
N ASP A 339 5.84 5.67 9.72
CA ASP A 339 5.12 6.95 9.53
C ASP A 339 3.79 7.05 10.30
N VAL A 340 3.57 6.13 11.24
CA VAL A 340 2.32 6.01 12.01
C VAL A 340 2.60 6.30 13.47
N SER A 341 1.57 6.77 14.17
CA SER A 341 1.66 7.03 15.60
C SER A 341 1.93 5.77 16.44
N ALA A 342 2.50 5.97 17.64
CA ALA A 342 2.69 4.89 18.59
C ALA A 342 1.36 4.19 18.96
N LEU A 343 0.31 4.98 19.19
CA LEU A 343 -1.01 4.48 19.54
C LEU A 343 -1.62 3.61 18.44
N GLU A 344 -1.53 4.05 17.18
CA GLU A 344 -2.08 3.27 16.06
C GLU A 344 -1.29 1.99 15.77
N ASN A 345 0.03 2.00 15.98
CA ASN A 345 0.87 0.80 15.89
C ASN A 345 0.46 -0.28 16.90
N VAL A 346 -0.01 0.12 18.09
CA VAL A 346 -0.55 -0.80 19.09
C VAL A 346 -1.94 -1.27 18.68
N LEU A 347 -2.85 -0.33 18.36
CA LEU A 347 -4.26 -0.62 18.12
C LEU A 347 -4.52 -1.53 16.91
N VAL A 348 -3.69 -1.47 15.87
CA VAL A 348 -3.85 -2.32 14.66
C VAL A 348 -3.79 -3.82 14.97
N CYS A 349 -3.10 -4.21 16.05
CA CYS A 349 -2.94 -5.59 16.51
C CYS A 349 -3.72 -5.91 17.80
N ALA A 350 -4.39 -4.93 18.40
CA ALA A 350 -5.01 -5.07 19.71
C ALA A 350 -6.25 -5.99 19.70
N ASP A 351 -6.56 -6.60 20.86
CA ASP A 351 -7.79 -7.35 21.10
C ASP A 351 -9.02 -6.45 20.92
N ALA A 352 -10.12 -7.07 20.50
CA ALA A 352 -11.38 -6.39 20.27
C ALA A 352 -11.95 -5.64 21.48
N ARG A 353 -11.56 -6.05 22.70
CA ARG A 353 -11.97 -5.46 23.97
C ARG A 353 -11.15 -4.24 24.37
N VAL A 354 -9.99 -4.04 23.75
CA VAL A 354 -9.10 -2.91 24.04
C VAL A 354 -9.55 -1.72 23.22
N ASP A 355 -9.92 -0.64 23.90
CA ASP A 355 -10.20 0.65 23.27
C ASP A 355 -8.94 1.52 23.17
N ALA A 356 -9.06 2.65 22.48
CA ALA A 356 -7.97 3.62 22.35
C ALA A 356 -7.50 4.15 23.70
N SER A 357 -8.41 4.26 24.69
CA SER A 357 -8.08 4.76 26.03
C SER A 357 -7.21 3.77 26.80
N GLY A 358 -7.55 2.47 26.77
CA GLY A 358 -6.76 1.41 27.40
C GLY A 358 -5.38 1.28 26.75
N ALA A 359 -5.30 1.31 25.43
CA ALA A 359 -4.02 1.30 24.72
C ALA A 359 -3.17 2.54 25.05
N ALA A 360 -3.78 3.71 25.14
CA ALA A 360 -3.13 4.96 25.53
C ALA A 360 -2.64 4.93 26.99
N ALA A 361 -3.41 4.34 27.90
CA ALA A 361 -3.02 4.18 29.30
C ALA A 361 -1.77 3.29 29.43
N LEU A 362 -1.78 2.13 28.76
CA LEU A 362 -0.62 1.24 28.76
C LEU A 362 0.62 1.90 28.15
N LEU A 363 0.46 2.62 27.03
CA LEU A 363 1.59 3.31 26.39
C LEU A 363 2.19 4.39 27.29
N ARG A 364 1.38 5.14 28.03
CA ARG A 364 1.89 6.14 29.00
C ARG A 364 2.58 5.50 30.20
N LEU A 365 2.12 4.32 30.62
CA LEU A 365 2.75 3.56 31.69
C LEU A 365 4.13 3.03 31.27
N LEU A 366 4.20 2.42 30.08
CA LEU A 366 5.45 1.87 29.54
C LEU A 366 6.42 2.95 29.05
N VAL A 367 5.91 4.04 28.48
CA VAL A 367 6.72 5.12 27.93
C VAL A 367 6.28 6.46 28.53
N PRO A 368 6.79 6.81 29.73
CA PRO A 368 6.47 8.07 30.38
C PRO A 368 6.80 9.28 29.49
N GLY A 369 5.86 10.20 29.37
CA GLY A 369 6.02 11.43 28.57
C GLY A 369 5.93 11.24 27.05
N VAL A 370 5.55 10.05 26.56
CA VAL A 370 5.38 9.83 25.12
C VAL A 370 4.24 10.67 24.54
N ASP A 371 4.49 11.31 23.39
CA ASP A 371 3.41 11.79 22.55
C ASP A 371 2.83 10.60 21.78
N LEU A 372 1.59 10.23 22.13
CA LEU A 372 0.88 9.11 21.53
C LEU A 372 0.60 9.29 20.03
N HIS A 373 0.66 10.53 19.53
CA HIS A 373 0.40 10.89 18.15
C HIS A 373 1.68 11.14 17.34
N ALA A 374 2.84 11.22 18.00
CA ALA A 374 4.13 11.30 17.32
C ALA A 374 4.39 10.02 16.52
N ARG A 375 5.04 10.19 15.36
CA ARG A 375 5.40 9.05 14.50
C ARG A 375 6.42 8.19 15.21
N VAL A 376 6.31 6.87 15.06
CA VAL A 376 7.28 5.95 15.65
C VAL A 376 8.71 6.22 15.19
N ALA A 377 8.89 6.73 13.96
CA ALA A 377 10.19 7.16 13.44
C ALA A 377 10.88 8.27 14.28
N GLU A 378 10.12 9.02 15.08
CA GLU A 378 10.61 10.11 15.92
C GLU A 378 10.97 9.64 17.35
N LEU A 379 10.66 8.39 17.70
CA LEU A 379 10.91 7.83 19.03
C LEU A 379 12.32 7.26 19.17
N SER A 380 12.86 7.29 20.39
CA SER A 380 14.15 6.65 20.69
C SER A 380 14.06 5.12 20.60
N GLY A 381 15.19 4.43 20.43
CA GLY A 381 15.22 2.96 20.35
C GLY A 381 14.52 2.27 21.52
N GLY A 382 14.77 2.72 22.76
CA GLY A 382 14.10 2.19 23.95
C GLY A 382 12.61 2.55 24.05
N GLN A 383 12.19 3.69 23.51
CA GLN A 383 10.76 4.02 23.39
C GLN A 383 10.07 3.11 22.37
N ARG A 384 10.68 2.93 21.19
CA ARG A 384 10.17 2.02 20.14
C ARG A 384 10.01 0.61 20.69
N ARG A 385 11.01 0.12 21.43
CA ARG A 385 10.96 -1.21 22.05
C ARG A 385 9.77 -1.41 22.98
N ARG A 386 9.50 -0.42 23.82
CA ARG A 386 8.36 -0.44 24.76
C ARG A 386 7.00 -0.31 24.05
N VAL A 387 6.93 0.36 22.89
CA VAL A 387 5.75 0.33 22.01
C VAL A 387 5.50 -1.07 21.44
N GLU A 388 6.54 -1.82 21.07
CA GLU A 388 6.38 -3.22 20.62
C GLU A 388 5.86 -4.13 21.73
N ILE A 389 6.39 -3.95 22.95
CA ILE A 389 5.91 -4.67 24.14
C ILE A 389 4.45 -4.34 24.40
N ALA A 390 4.06 -3.06 24.37
CA ALA A 390 2.66 -2.65 24.51
C ALA A 390 1.75 -3.32 23.47
N ARG A 391 2.19 -3.36 22.21
CA ARG A 391 1.46 -4.02 21.11
C ARG A 391 1.31 -5.52 21.34
N ALA A 392 2.37 -6.20 21.81
CA ALA A 392 2.34 -7.63 22.08
C ALA A 392 1.40 -7.95 23.26
N LEU A 393 1.50 -7.17 24.35
CA LEU A 393 0.66 -7.37 25.55
C LEU A 393 -0.83 -7.18 25.27
N LEU A 394 -1.20 -6.23 24.42
CA LEU A 394 -2.60 -5.95 24.05
C LEU A 394 -3.12 -6.82 22.90
N CYS A 395 -2.27 -7.64 22.29
CA CYS A 395 -2.66 -8.57 21.25
C CYS A 395 -3.42 -9.77 21.84
N PRO A 396 -4.48 -10.27 21.17
CA PRO A 396 -5.17 -11.49 21.61
C PRO A 396 -4.25 -12.70 21.47
N GLY A 397 -4.18 -13.54 22.50
CA GLY A 397 -3.44 -14.81 22.43
C GLY A 397 -3.19 -15.43 23.80
N GLY A 398 -2.90 -16.73 23.83
CA GLY A 398 -2.60 -17.47 25.07
C GLY A 398 -1.12 -17.38 25.48
N ALA A 399 -0.27 -16.81 24.61
CA ALA A 399 1.18 -16.76 24.81
C ALA A 399 1.78 -15.41 24.38
N VAL A 400 2.78 -14.97 25.13
CA VAL A 400 3.63 -13.80 24.85
C VAL A 400 5.07 -14.30 24.69
N ILE A 401 5.64 -14.04 23.51
CA ILE A 401 7.01 -14.44 23.18
C ILE A 401 7.86 -13.17 23.09
N LEU A 402 8.98 -13.14 23.79
CA LEU A 402 9.85 -11.96 23.87
C LEU A 402 11.27 -12.34 23.43
N ASP A 403 11.73 -11.82 22.30
CA ASP A 403 13.07 -12.06 21.78
C ASP A 403 13.96 -10.83 22.06
N GLU A 404 14.83 -10.93 23.07
CA GLU A 404 15.73 -9.88 23.57
C GLU A 404 14.99 -8.56 23.94
N PRO A 405 13.84 -8.61 24.65
CA PRO A 405 12.89 -7.50 24.78
C PRO A 405 13.46 -6.23 25.43
N PHE A 406 14.50 -6.36 26.26
CA PHE A 406 15.03 -5.25 27.04
C PHE A 406 16.34 -4.68 26.50
N THR A 407 16.81 -5.17 25.35
CA THR A 407 18.01 -4.66 24.69
C THR A 407 17.91 -3.15 24.47
N GLY A 408 18.90 -2.41 24.96
CA GLY A 408 18.99 -0.95 24.83
C GLY A 408 18.13 -0.16 25.84
N LEU A 409 17.49 -0.82 26.81
CA LEU A 409 16.88 -0.14 27.95
C LEU A 409 17.89 0.02 29.09
N ASP A 410 17.79 1.14 29.81
CA ASP A 410 18.44 1.27 31.11
C ASP A 410 17.75 0.38 32.16
N VAL A 411 18.43 0.16 33.28
CA VAL A 411 17.98 -0.75 34.35
C VAL A 411 16.60 -0.37 34.89
N VAL A 412 16.35 0.94 35.09
CA VAL A 412 15.08 1.43 35.65
C VAL A 412 13.94 1.18 34.65
N ALA A 413 14.17 1.51 33.38
CA ALA A 413 13.21 1.28 32.31
C ALA A 413 12.94 -0.21 32.09
N ARG A 414 13.96 -1.07 32.17
CA ARG A 414 13.81 -2.53 32.11
C ARG A 414 12.91 -3.03 33.22
N ASP A 415 13.23 -2.71 34.48
CA ASP A 415 12.53 -3.25 35.64
C ASP A 415 11.06 -2.81 35.65
N ALA A 416 10.79 -1.52 35.35
CA ALA A 416 9.42 -1.02 35.21
C ALA A 416 8.66 -1.68 34.06
N THR A 417 9.33 -1.96 32.93
CA THR A 417 8.70 -2.65 31.79
C THR A 417 8.40 -4.11 32.14
N ALA A 418 9.30 -4.78 32.85
CA ALA A 418 9.14 -6.17 33.27
C ALA A 418 7.98 -6.34 34.25
N GLU A 419 7.82 -5.41 35.20
CA GLU A 419 6.67 -5.38 36.12
C GLU A 419 5.34 -5.28 35.36
N VAL A 420 5.25 -4.36 34.40
CA VAL A 420 4.05 -4.21 33.56
C VAL A 420 3.77 -5.44 32.70
N VAL A 421 4.81 -6.10 32.19
CA VAL A 421 4.65 -7.38 31.46
C VAL A 421 4.03 -8.42 32.39
N LEU A 422 4.55 -8.58 33.60
CA LEU A 422 4.05 -9.55 34.57
C LEU A 422 2.60 -9.30 34.97
N ASP A 423 2.22 -8.05 35.22
CA ASP A 423 0.86 -7.66 35.59
C ASP A 423 -0.15 -7.94 34.47
N LEU A 424 0.26 -7.78 33.21
CA LEU A 424 -0.59 -7.96 32.05
C LEU A 424 -0.53 -9.35 31.43
N LEU A 425 0.28 -10.28 31.95
CA LEU A 425 0.30 -11.65 31.44
C LEU A 425 -1.06 -12.33 31.66
N ASP A 426 -1.75 -12.08 32.77
CA ASP A 426 -3.08 -12.63 33.07
C ASP A 426 -3.20 -14.15 32.83
N GLY A 427 -2.20 -14.90 33.30
CA GLY A 427 -2.12 -16.35 33.13
C GLY A 427 -1.70 -16.83 31.73
N ARG A 428 -1.30 -15.93 30.82
CA ARG A 428 -0.68 -16.30 29.54
C ARG A 428 0.70 -16.90 29.74
N MET A 429 1.04 -17.84 28.86
CA MET A 429 2.39 -18.39 28.77
C MET A 429 3.39 -17.29 28.38
N LEU A 430 4.56 -17.27 29.02
CA LEU A 430 5.68 -16.38 28.65
C LEU A 430 6.87 -17.20 28.16
N LEU A 431 7.37 -16.90 26.97
CA LEU A 431 8.63 -17.44 26.47
C LEU A 431 9.60 -16.28 26.21
N LEU A 432 10.68 -16.22 26.98
CA LEU A 432 11.75 -15.24 26.83
C LEU A 432 12.93 -15.86 26.09
N ALA A 433 13.55 -15.12 25.16
CA ALA A 433 14.92 -15.36 24.76
C ALA A 433 15.77 -14.15 25.15
N THR A 434 16.90 -14.40 25.80
CA THR A 434 17.85 -13.37 26.19
C THR A 434 19.25 -13.97 26.32
N HIS A 435 20.26 -13.13 26.37
CA HIS A 435 21.60 -13.50 26.80
C HIS A 435 21.94 -12.95 28.20
N ASP A 436 21.08 -12.10 28.78
CA ASP A 436 21.26 -11.51 30.10
C ASP A 436 20.35 -12.18 31.14
N ALA A 437 20.96 -12.80 32.15
CA ALA A 437 20.25 -13.42 33.27
C ALA A 437 19.45 -12.40 34.11
N ALA A 438 19.76 -11.11 34.02
CA ALA A 438 18.97 -10.06 34.67
C ALA A 438 17.56 -9.94 34.08
N ASP A 439 17.37 -10.19 32.78
CA ASP A 439 16.05 -10.16 32.14
C ASP A 439 15.16 -11.29 32.63
N ALA A 440 15.73 -12.51 32.73
CA ALA A 440 15.03 -13.68 33.27
C ALA A 440 14.60 -13.46 34.73
N ARG A 441 15.47 -12.84 35.54
CA ARG A 441 15.15 -12.47 36.93
C ARG A 441 14.07 -11.41 37.00
N ALA A 442 14.13 -10.37 36.15
CA ALA A 442 13.12 -9.30 36.13
C ALA A 442 11.71 -9.84 35.79
N LEU A 443 11.62 -10.88 34.96
CA LEU A 443 10.37 -11.54 34.61
C LEU A 443 10.02 -12.75 35.49
N ASN A 444 10.70 -12.92 36.63
CA ASN A 444 10.46 -14.02 37.58
C ASN A 444 10.42 -15.41 36.90
N ILE A 445 11.41 -15.68 36.04
CA ILE A 445 11.53 -16.95 35.31
C ILE A 445 12.51 -17.87 36.03
N SER A 446 12.04 -19.04 36.45
CA SER A 446 12.88 -20.11 37.04
C SER A 446 13.33 -21.13 36.01
N ASP A 447 12.52 -21.39 34.98
CA ASP A 447 12.78 -22.44 34.00
C ASP A 447 13.69 -21.91 32.89
N ILE A 448 14.99 -22.14 33.06
CA ILE A 448 16.03 -21.68 32.13
C ILE A 448 16.52 -22.86 31.28
N ILE A 449 16.45 -22.69 29.97
CA ILE A 449 16.93 -23.63 28.96
C ILE A 449 18.14 -22.99 28.29
N THR A 450 19.30 -23.64 28.35
CA THR A 450 20.54 -23.13 27.74
C THR A 450 20.80 -23.84 26.42
N LEU A 451 21.05 -23.08 25.35
CA LEU A 451 21.44 -23.56 24.03
C LEU A 451 22.96 -23.51 23.81
#